data_AF-A0A3M2VVN2-F1
#
_entry.id   AF-A0A3M2VVN2-F1
#
_cell.length_a   1.000
_cell.length_b   1.000
_cell.length_c   1.000
_cell.angle_alpha   90.00
_cell.angle_beta   90.00
_cell.angle_gamma   90.00
#
_symmetry.space_group_name_H-M   'P 1'
#
loop_
_entity.id
_entity.type
_entity.pdbx_description
1 polymer ?
#
loop_
_entity_poly.entity_id
_entity_poly.type
_entity_poly.pdbx_seq_one_letter_code
_entity_poly.pdbx_strand_id
1 'polypeptide(L)'
;GVVRQQQNRLPEAEQLLTRATRQQGGARWKNALENVQLWTSLQEARDLQAKGQTGKAQALLAQAQRQNPDNIDVRLTLADVQVQAGQLDAAQAGYRQVLATQRGNPQA
;
A
#
# COMPACT_ATOMS: atom_id res chain seq x y z
N GLY A 1 -11.76 -15.44 -0.47
CA GLY A 1 -12.72 -14.91 -1.46
C GLY A 1 -12.49 -13.44 -1.77
N VAL A 2 -12.63 -12.56 -0.77
CA VAL A 2 -12.67 -11.10 -0.95
C VAL A 2 -11.35 -10.47 -1.41
N VAL A 3 -10.20 -10.93 -0.89
CA VAL A 3 -8.88 -10.40 -1.25
C VAL A 3 -8.55 -10.62 -2.74
N ARG A 4 -8.82 -11.82 -3.27
CA ARG A 4 -8.62 -12.11 -4.71
C ARG A 4 -9.60 -11.37 -5.62
N GLN A 5 -10.82 -11.12 -5.15
CA GLN A 5 -11.81 -10.38 -5.92
C GLN A 5 -11.47 -8.89 -6.00
N GLN A 6 -10.89 -8.29 -4.95
CA GLN A 6 -10.33 -6.95 -5.02
C GLN A 6 -9.12 -6.88 -5.94
N GLN A 7 -8.22 -7.88 -5.92
CA GLN A 7 -7.04 -7.95 -6.79
C GLN A 7 -7.37 -7.81 -8.29
N ASN A 8 -8.45 -8.44 -8.75
CA ASN A 8 -8.82 -8.38 -10.18
C ASN A 8 -9.53 -7.08 -10.59
N ARG A 9 -9.98 -6.26 -9.62
CA ARG A 9 -10.74 -5.03 -9.88
C ARG A 9 -9.89 -3.76 -9.78
N LEU A 10 -8.72 -3.82 -9.14
CA LEU A 10 -7.84 -2.67 -9.00
C LEU A 10 -7.36 -2.12 -10.36
N PRO A 11 -6.90 -2.94 -11.33
CA PRO A 11 -6.44 -2.44 -12.62
C PRO A 11 -7.59 -1.80 -13.44
N GLU A 12 -8.77 -2.42 -13.41
CA GLU A 12 -9.97 -1.88 -14.08
C GLU A 12 -10.40 -0.55 -13.46
N ALA A 13 -10.47 -0.49 -12.13
CA ALA A 13 -10.81 0.73 -11.40
C ALA A 13 -9.81 1.86 -11.69
N GLU A 14 -8.51 1.55 -11.73
CA GLU A 14 -7.47 2.52 -12.04
C GLU A 14 -7.65 3.11 -13.45
N GLN A 15 -7.91 2.26 -14.45
CA GLN A 15 -8.14 2.72 -15.81
C GLN A 15 -9.37 3.62 -15.92
N LEU A 16 -10.48 3.24 -15.29
CA LEU A 16 -11.72 4.02 -15.29
C LEU A 16 -11.52 5.38 -14.59
N LEU A 17 -10.89 5.38 -13.41
CA LEU A 17 -10.64 6.59 -12.65
C LEU A 17 -9.63 7.51 -13.34
N THR A 18 -8.61 6.96 -13.99
CA THR A 18 -7.64 7.73 -14.80
C THR A 18 -8.31 8.45 -15.97
N ARG A 19 -9.31 7.82 -16.61
CA ARG A 19 -10.10 8.49 -17.64
C ARG A 19 -11.00 9.55 -17.05
N ALA A 20 -11.62 9.27 -15.91
CA ALA A 20 -12.53 10.18 -15.22
C ALA A 20 -11.83 11.45 -14.69
N THR A 21 -10.57 11.36 -14.24
CA THR A 21 -9.79 12.52 -13.78
C THR A 21 -9.41 13.48 -14.89
N ARG A 22 -9.37 13.01 -16.15
CA ARG A 22 -9.07 13.82 -17.35
C ARG A 22 -10.29 14.56 -17.90
N GLN A 23 -11.50 14.25 -17.44
CA GLN A 23 -12.73 14.90 -17.86
C GLN A 23 -13.04 16.16 -17.03
N GLN A 24 -13.99 16.99 -17.51
CA GLN A 24 -14.46 18.15 -16.77
C GLN A 24 -15.06 17.71 -15.41
N GLY A 25 -14.65 18.37 -14.32
CA GLY A 25 -15.00 17.95 -12.95
C GLY A 25 -14.17 16.77 -12.42
N GLY A 26 -13.11 16.36 -13.11
CA GLY A 26 -12.27 15.22 -12.77
C GLY A 26 -11.53 15.30 -11.43
N ALA A 27 -11.43 16.50 -10.84
CA ALA A 27 -10.82 16.72 -9.53
C ALA A 27 -11.45 15.84 -8.42
N ARG A 28 -12.77 15.59 -8.49
CA ARG A 28 -13.47 14.75 -7.50
C ARG A 28 -13.02 13.29 -7.51
N TRP A 29 -12.42 12.82 -8.61
CA TRP A 29 -11.98 11.44 -8.77
C TRP A 29 -10.50 11.25 -8.42
N LYS A 30 -9.76 12.34 -8.15
CA LYS A 30 -8.32 12.26 -7.84
C LYS A 30 -8.05 11.43 -6.59
N ASN A 31 -8.73 11.71 -5.49
CA ASN A 31 -8.56 10.95 -4.24
C ASN A 31 -8.92 9.47 -4.42
N ALA A 32 -9.94 9.16 -5.23
CA ALA A 32 -10.30 7.78 -5.54
C ALA A 32 -9.23 7.09 -6.37
N LEU A 33 -8.66 7.78 -7.36
CA LEU A 33 -7.56 7.28 -8.18
C LEU A 33 -6.30 7.03 -7.33
N GLU A 34 -5.93 7.99 -6.47
CA GLU A 34 -4.78 7.89 -5.57
C GLU A 34 -4.92 6.71 -4.61
N ASN A 35 -6.11 6.50 -4.04
CA ASN A 35 -6.39 5.33 -3.20
C ASN A 35 -6.24 4.03 -3.99
N VAL A 36 -6.79 3.95 -5.20
CA VAL A 36 -6.66 2.73 -6.04
C VAL A 36 -5.20 2.48 -6.40
N GLN A 37 -4.44 3.51 -6.79
CA GLN A 37 -3.01 3.40 -7.08
C GLN A 37 -2.22 2.90 -5.88
N LEU A 38 -2.52 3.41 -4.69
CA LEU A 38 -1.92 2.93 -3.44
C LEU A 38 -2.18 1.44 -3.22
N TRP A 39 -3.44 1.00 -3.34
CA TRP A 39 -3.80 -0.42 -3.19
C TRP A 39 -3.11 -1.29 -4.24
N THR A 40 -3.00 -0.81 -5.49
CA THR A 40 -2.25 -1.50 -6.56
C THR A 40 -0.78 -1.66 -6.19
N SER A 41 -0.10 -0.59 -5.74
CA SER A 41 1.31 -0.67 -5.31
C SER A 41 1.52 -1.62 -4.13
N LEU A 42 0.59 -1.66 -3.18
CA LEU A 42 0.65 -2.60 -2.05
C LEU A 42 0.49 -4.06 -2.50
N GLN A 43 -0.39 -4.33 -3.46
CA GLN A 43 -0.53 -5.68 -4.03
C GLN A 43 0.73 -6.09 -4.81
N GLU A 44 1.25 -5.21 -5.66
CA GLU A 44 2.48 -5.48 -6.40
C GLU A 44 3.68 -5.71 -5.47
N ALA A 45 3.79 -4.96 -4.37
CA ALA A 45 4.82 -5.19 -3.37
C ALA A 45 4.71 -6.58 -2.74
N ARG A 46 3.49 -7.05 -2.41
CA ARG A 46 3.25 -8.40 -1.89
C ARG A 46 3.55 -9.49 -2.92
N ASP A 47 3.28 -9.25 -4.20
CA ASP A 47 3.64 -10.18 -5.26
C ASP A 47 5.16 -10.27 -5.45
N LEU A 48 5.86 -9.13 -5.40
CA LEU A 48 7.32 -9.07 -5.42
C LEU A 48 7.92 -9.79 -4.20
N GLN A 49 7.33 -9.59 -3.03
CA GLN A 49 7.67 -10.31 -1.80
C GLN A 49 7.51 -11.82 -1.98
N ALA A 50 6.35 -12.29 -2.46
CA ALA A 50 6.09 -13.71 -2.70
C ALA A 50 7.06 -14.33 -3.71
N LYS A 51 7.57 -13.53 -4.65
CA LYS A 51 8.61 -13.92 -5.62
C LYS A 51 10.04 -13.84 -5.08
N GLY A 52 10.23 -13.48 -3.80
CA GLY A 52 11.54 -13.29 -3.18
C GLY A 52 12.27 -12.01 -3.61
N GLN A 53 11.62 -11.13 -4.37
CA GLN A 53 12.19 -9.88 -4.88
C GLN A 53 12.04 -8.75 -3.87
N THR A 54 12.51 -8.99 -2.63
CA THR A 54 12.33 -8.08 -1.50
C THR A 54 12.89 -6.69 -1.75
N GLY A 55 14.06 -6.56 -2.40
CA GLY A 55 14.62 -5.24 -2.75
C GLY A 55 13.72 -4.39 -3.66
N LYS A 56 13.03 -5.01 -4.62
CA LYS A 56 12.07 -4.30 -5.48
C LYS A 56 10.80 -3.92 -4.71
N ALA A 57 10.31 -4.83 -3.87
CA ALA A 57 9.16 -4.55 -3.00
C ALA A 57 9.45 -3.36 -2.06
N GLN A 58 10.65 -3.29 -1.48
CA GLN A 58 11.07 -2.17 -0.63
C GLN A 58 11.14 -0.84 -1.40
N ALA A 59 11.69 -0.84 -2.62
CA ALA A 59 11.75 0.37 -3.44
C ALA A 59 10.35 0.90 -3.79
N LEU A 60 9.43 0.00 -4.15
CA LEU A 60 8.04 0.34 -4.44
C LEU A 60 7.33 0.91 -3.19
N LEU A 61 7.48 0.26 -2.04
CA LEU A 61 6.89 0.72 -0.79
C LEU A 61 7.48 2.04 -0.30
N ALA A 62 8.77 2.30 -0.54
CA ALA A 62 9.39 3.59 -0.22
C ALA A 62 8.82 4.74 -1.07
N GLN A 63 8.36 4.47 -2.29
CA GLN A 63 7.62 5.46 -3.07
C GLN A 63 6.21 5.67 -2.49
N ALA A 64 5.48 4.59 -2.22
CA ALA A 64 4.14 4.67 -1.64
C ALA A 64 4.13 5.41 -0.29
N GLN A 65 5.16 5.18 0.55
CA GLN A 65 5.32 5.84 1.85
C GLN A 65 5.60 7.34 1.72
N ARG A 66 6.38 7.77 0.71
CA ARG A 66 6.62 9.21 0.48
C ARG A 66 5.34 9.95 0.10
N GLN A 67 4.43 9.28 -0.61
CA GLN A 67 3.13 9.84 -0.98
C GLN A 67 2.12 9.74 0.16
N ASN A 68 2.22 8.72 1.01
CA ASN A 68 1.27 8.41 2.07
C ASN A 68 2.01 8.09 3.39
N PRO A 69 2.66 9.09 4.04
CA PRO A 69 3.55 8.85 5.17
C PRO A 69 2.87 8.24 6.41
N ASP A 70 1.58 8.52 6.57
CA ASP A 70 0.76 8.08 7.70
C ASP A 70 -0.04 6.81 7.40
N ASN A 71 0.09 6.24 6.19
CA ASN A 71 -0.67 5.05 5.83
C ASN A 71 -0.12 3.80 6.53
N ILE A 72 -0.98 3.19 7.34
CA ILE A 72 -0.64 2.02 8.16
C ILE A 72 -0.38 0.78 7.29
N ASP A 73 -1.13 0.59 6.20
CA ASP A 73 -0.97 -0.56 5.30
C ASP A 73 0.40 -0.55 4.59
N VAL A 74 0.89 0.63 4.19
CA VAL A 74 2.25 0.80 3.63
C VAL A 74 3.30 0.39 4.66
N ARG A 75 3.18 0.91 5.88
CA ARG A 75 4.13 0.64 6.96
C ARG A 75 4.14 -0.83 7.35
N LEU A 76 2.96 -1.46 7.42
CA LEU A 76 2.81 -2.87 7.71
C LEU A 76 3.42 -3.75 6.60
N THR A 77 3.09 -3.47 5.34
CA THR A 77 3.60 -4.24 4.20
C THR A 77 5.13 -4.11 4.09
N LEU A 78 5.70 -2.93 4.41
CA LEU A 78 7.16 -2.75 4.43
C LEU A 78 7.81 -3.58 5.53
N ALA A 79 7.22 -3.64 6.72
CA ALA A 79 7.70 -4.49 7.80
C ALA A 79 7.65 -5.97 7.41
N ASP A 80 6.57 -6.43 6.77
CA ASP A 80 6.46 -7.81 6.27
C ASP A 80 7.56 -8.16 5.26
N VAL A 81 7.83 -7.24 4.32
CA VAL A 81 8.92 -7.40 3.34
C VAL A 81 10.29 -7.42 4.03
N GLN A 82 10.49 -6.57 5.04
CA GLN A 82 11.73 -6.52 5.81
C GLN A 82 11.98 -7.82 6.58
N VAL A 83 10.94 -8.46 7.13
CA VAL A 83 11.04 -9.79 7.75
C VAL A 83 11.60 -10.79 6.75
N GLN A 84 11.02 -10.86 5.55
CA GLN A 84 11.48 -11.80 4.52
C GLN A 84 12.89 -11.48 4.01
N ALA A 85 13.29 -10.20 4.05
CA ALA A 85 14.64 -9.76 3.72
C ALA A 85 15.67 -10.02 4.84
N GLY A 86 15.25 -10.55 6.00
CA GLY A 86 16.12 -10.76 7.17
C GLY A 86 16.43 -9.48 7.96
N GLN A 87 15.76 -8.36 7.65
CA GLN A 87 15.97 -7.05 8.28
C GLN A 87 15.09 -6.90 9.53
N LEU A 88 15.31 -7.77 10.51
CA LEU A 88 14.40 -7.94 11.65
C LEU A 88 14.29 -6.68 12.54
N ASP A 89 15.38 -5.95 12.74
CA ASP A 89 15.37 -4.72 13.55
C ASP A 89 14.47 -3.64 12.94
N ALA A 90 14.56 -3.47 11.62
CA ALA A 90 13.73 -2.52 10.87
C ALA A 90 12.25 -2.94 10.88
N ALA A 91 11.99 -4.24 10.64
CA ALA A 91 10.64 -4.78 10.70
C ALA A 91 10.00 -4.58 12.08
N GLN A 92 10.74 -4.86 13.15
CA GLN A 92 10.27 -4.68 14.52
C GLN A 92 9.93 -3.22 14.81
N ALA A 93 10.76 -2.27 14.37
CA ALA A 93 10.48 -0.85 14.51
C ALA A 93 9.18 -0.47 13.77
N GLY A 94 9.01 -0.97 12.53
CA GLY A 94 7.81 -0.75 11.72
C GLY A 94 6.54 -1.28 12.39
N TYR A 95 6.53 -2.54 12.85
CA TYR A 95 5.38 -3.12 13.55
C TYR A 95 5.06 -2.38 14.85
N ARG A 96 6.07 -1.96 15.62
CA ARG A 96 5.84 -1.17 16.84
C ARG A 96 5.15 0.15 16.54
N GLN A 97 5.50 0.81 15.44
CA GLN A 97 4.82 2.04 15.02
C GLN A 97 3.37 1.76 14.61
N VAL A 98 3.10 0.70 13.85
CA VAL A 98 1.73 0.29 13.50
C VAL A 98 0.89 0.04 14.75
N LEU A 99 1.42 -0.73 15.71
CA LEU A 99 0.76 -1.02 16.98
C LEU A 99 0.55 0.23 17.83
N ALA A 100 1.49 1.17 17.83
CA ALA A 100 1.36 2.43 18.55
C ALA A 100 0.25 3.31 17.97
N THR A 101 0.12 3.38 16.64
CA THR A 101 -0.97 4.09 15.98
C THR A 101 -2.33 3.45 16.26
N GLN A 102 -2.43 2.11 16.29
CA GLN A 102 -3.67 1.42 16.61
C GLN A 102 -4.04 1.54 18.11
N ARG A 103 -3.07 1.41 19.03
CA ARG A 103 -3.31 1.59 20.47
C ARG A 103 -3.55 3.04 20.88
N GLY A 104 -2.93 3.98 20.17
CA GLY A 104 -3.17 5.42 20.28
C GLY A 104 -4.51 5.86 19.69
N ASN A 105 -5.25 4.93 19.10
CA ASN A 105 -6.65 5.07 18.71
C ASN A 105 -7.57 4.27 19.69
N PRO A 106 -7.53 4.49 21.02
CA PRO A 106 -8.40 3.79 21.94
C PRO A 106 -9.77 4.49 21.97
N GLN A 107 -10.64 4.20 20.99
CA GLN A 107 -12.11 4.34 20.99
C GLN A 107 -12.60 4.26 19.52
N ALA A 108 -13.43 3.31 19.06
CA ALA A 108 -14.70 2.79 19.60
C ALA A 108 -15.73 3.89 19.83
#